data_AF-A0A1A8FDT5-F1
#
_entry.id   AF-A0A1A8FDT5-F1
#
_cell.length_a   1.000
_cell.length_b   1.000
_cell.length_c   1.000
_cell.angle_alpha   90.00
_cell.angle_beta   90.00
_cell.angle_gamma   90.00
#
_symmetry.space_group_name_H-M   'P 1'
#
loop_
_entity.id
_entity.type
_entity.pdbx_description
1 polymer ?
#
loop_
_entity_poly.entity_id
_entity_poly.type
_entity_poly.pdbx_seq_one_letter_code
_entity_poly.pdbx_strand_id
1 'polypeptide(L)'
;MTEEQKKYYNAMKKLGSKKPQKPIPRPTNEFQGFVFDFITKQAFDIVIMILICLNMVTMMVETDDQTEETDRILYWINLVFIVLFTGECTLKMISLRHYYFTIGWNIFDFVVVILSIVGMFLSEVIEKYFVSPTLFRVIRLARIGRILRLIKGAKGIRTLLFALMMSLPALFNIGLLLFLVMFIYAIFAMSNFAYVKREAGIDDMFNFETFGNSMICLFQITTSAGWDGLLAPILNKREPDCDSQMEHPGNNYKGNCGNPSVGIFFFVSYIIICFLIVVNMYIAVILENFSVATEESAEPLSEDDFEMFYEVWERFDPDATQFVEYSKLSDFADALDPPLRIPKPNMTHLITMDLPMVSGERIHCLDILFAFTKRVLGEGGEMDMLRGQMEERFMASNPSKVSYEPITTTLRRKQEETSVIVIQRAFRRHMIRQAMKKASALYKEQLKEGVRDPDKDVMVISKFNENSTSDKTDMTPSTASPPSYNSVTKSDKDKYEKENREKENKGKDLKDRKK
;
A
#
# COMPACT_ATOMS: atom_id res chain seq x y z
N MET A 1 -2.54 -15.25 -20.76
CA MET A 1 -3.58 -14.80 -19.82
C MET A 1 -4.52 -13.88 -20.56
N THR A 2 -5.83 -14.14 -20.49
CA THR A 2 -6.88 -13.19 -20.87
C THR A 2 -6.79 -11.92 -20.02
N GLU A 3 -7.41 -10.82 -20.44
CA GLU A 3 -7.42 -9.58 -19.66
C GLU A 3 -8.06 -9.77 -18.28
N GLU A 4 -9.12 -10.56 -18.20
CA GLU A 4 -9.71 -10.97 -16.92
C GLU A 4 -8.70 -11.73 -16.07
N GLN A 5 -8.05 -12.77 -16.60
CA GLN A 5 -7.03 -13.53 -15.87
C GLN A 5 -5.88 -12.66 -15.35
N LYS A 6 -5.46 -11.63 -16.10
CA LYS A 6 -4.44 -10.68 -15.62
C LYS A 6 -4.93 -9.87 -14.42
N LYS A 7 -6.18 -9.38 -14.44
CA LYS A 7 -6.79 -8.67 -13.30
C LYS A 7 -6.82 -9.54 -12.05
N TYR A 8 -7.27 -10.79 -12.18
CA TYR A 8 -7.26 -11.76 -11.09
C TYR A 8 -5.84 -12.03 -10.56
N TYR A 9 -4.89 -12.31 -11.46
CA TYR A 9 -3.51 -12.60 -11.10
C TYR A 9 -2.83 -11.41 -10.40
N ASN A 10 -3.06 -10.19 -10.86
CA ASN A 10 -2.49 -8.97 -10.26
C ASN A 10 -3.08 -8.70 -8.88
N ALA A 11 -4.40 -8.77 -8.73
CA ALA A 11 -5.07 -8.64 -7.43
C ALA A 11 -4.54 -9.69 -6.43
N MET A 12 -4.38 -10.94 -6.88
CA MET A 12 -3.87 -12.04 -6.04
C MET A 12 -2.37 -11.92 -5.74
N LYS A 13 -1.55 -11.42 -6.66
CA LYS A 13 -0.14 -11.12 -6.42
C LYS A 13 0.03 -10.03 -5.37
N LYS A 14 -0.80 -8.98 -5.43
CA LYS A 14 -0.86 -7.93 -4.41
C LYS A 14 -1.30 -8.50 -3.05
N LEU A 15 -2.31 -9.37 -3.05
CA LEU A 15 -2.87 -10.01 -1.86
C LEU A 15 -1.87 -10.86 -1.07
N GLY A 16 -1.07 -11.69 -1.76
CA GLY A 16 -0.08 -12.55 -1.12
C GLY A 16 1.17 -11.82 -0.59
N SER A 17 1.31 -10.52 -0.87
CA SER A 17 2.49 -9.73 -0.50
C SER A 17 2.30 -8.91 0.79
N LYS A 18 1.07 -8.46 1.09
CA LYS A 18 0.79 -7.67 2.29
C LYS A 18 0.42 -8.58 3.46
N LYS A 19 1.21 -8.50 4.53
CA LYS A 19 0.89 -9.11 5.82
C LYS A 19 0.00 -8.15 6.64
N PRO A 20 -1.03 -8.64 7.36
CA PRO A 20 -1.62 -7.85 8.43
C PRO A 20 -0.50 -7.44 9.38
N GLN A 21 -0.26 -6.14 9.51
CA GLN A 21 0.77 -5.65 10.42
C GLN A 21 0.24 -5.83 11.84
N LYS A 22 1.11 -6.26 12.76
CA LYS A 22 0.71 -6.29 14.16
C LYS A 22 0.47 -4.84 14.59
N PRO A 23 -0.70 -4.51 15.16
CA PRO A 23 -0.90 -3.19 15.70
C PRO A 23 0.17 -2.94 16.76
N ILE A 24 0.67 -1.71 16.84
CA ILE A 24 1.75 -1.37 17.76
C ILE A 24 1.23 -1.58 19.19
N PRO A 25 1.86 -2.46 19.99
CA PRO A 25 1.32 -2.82 21.29
C PRO A 25 1.33 -1.62 22.22
N ARG A 26 0.17 -1.36 22.85
CA ARG A 26 0.04 -0.33 23.87
C ARG A 26 1.07 -0.60 24.99
N PRO A 27 1.86 0.40 25.40
CA PRO A 27 2.81 0.23 26.49
C PRO A 27 2.09 -0.09 27.80
N THR A 28 2.70 -0.94 28.62
CA THR A 28 2.13 -1.41 29.90
C THR A 28 2.12 -0.35 30.99
N ASN A 29 2.98 0.66 30.88
CA ASN A 29 3.06 1.75 31.85
C ASN A 29 1.89 2.72 31.66
N GLU A 30 1.16 3.04 32.72
CA GLU A 30 -0.01 3.94 32.69
C GLU A 30 0.30 5.30 32.02
N PHE A 31 1.44 5.92 32.36
CA PHE A 31 1.86 7.18 31.76
C PHE A 31 2.14 7.06 30.26
N GLN A 32 2.89 6.04 29.84
CA GLN A 32 3.18 5.82 28.42
C GLN A 32 1.92 5.41 27.66
N GLY A 33 1.01 4.68 28.29
CA GLY A 33 -0.28 4.28 27.74
C GLY A 33 -1.16 5.49 27.47
N PHE A 34 -1.25 6.42 28.43
CA PHE A 34 -1.97 7.68 28.24
C PHE A 34 -1.38 8.53 27.10
N VAL A 35 -0.05 8.63 27.02
CA VAL A 35 0.64 9.34 25.93
C VAL A 35 0.38 8.66 24.58
N PHE A 36 0.41 7.33 24.53
CA PHE A 36 0.07 6.54 23.34
C PHE A 36 -1.38 6.79 22.90
N ASP A 37 -2.34 6.73 23.83
CA ASP A 37 -3.76 6.95 23.55
C ASP A 37 -4.02 8.39 23.09
N PHE A 38 -3.25 9.37 23.56
CA PHE A 38 -3.34 10.77 23.13
C PHE A 38 -2.79 10.97 21.70
N ILE A 39 -1.60 10.44 21.40
CA ILE A 39 -0.93 10.61 20.11
C ILE A 39 -1.67 9.88 18.99
N THR A 40 -2.29 8.73 19.30
CA THR A 40 -3.00 7.91 18.30
C THR A 40 -4.34 8.51 17.87
N LYS A 41 -4.83 9.56 18.56
CA LYS A 41 -6.06 10.25 18.17
C LYS A 41 -5.85 11.05 16.89
N GLN A 42 -6.78 10.91 15.94
CA GLN A 42 -6.80 11.70 14.70
C GLN A 42 -6.76 13.22 14.93
N ALA A 43 -7.34 13.71 16.02
CA ALA A 43 -7.28 15.13 16.39
C ALA A 43 -5.85 15.64 16.60
N PHE A 44 -4.95 14.81 17.16
CA PHE A 44 -3.54 15.15 17.33
C PHE A 44 -2.87 15.34 15.98
N ASP A 45 -3.05 14.40 15.05
CA ASP A 45 -2.50 14.49 13.69
C ASP A 45 -3.04 15.72 12.93
N ILE A 46 -4.32 16.07 13.09
CA ILE A 46 -4.91 17.28 12.49
C ILE A 46 -4.24 18.55 13.04
N VAL A 47 -4.02 18.63 14.36
CA VAL A 47 -3.35 19.79 14.98
C VAL A 47 -1.92 19.94 14.47
N ILE A 48 -1.16 18.85 14.37
CA ILE A 48 0.20 18.87 13.80
C ILE A 48 0.17 19.33 12.34
N MET A 49 -0.80 18.87 11.55
CA MET A 49 -0.96 19.30 10.16
C MET A 49 -1.24 20.81 10.05
N ILE A 50 -2.09 21.36 10.92
CA ILE A 50 -2.35 22.81 11.00
C ILE A 50 -1.07 23.57 11.36
N LEU A 51 -0.29 23.09 12.34
CA LEU A 51 0.97 23.71 12.73
C LEU A 51 2.00 23.72 11.59
N ILE A 52 2.06 22.66 10.77
CA ILE A 52 2.91 22.62 9.56
C ILE A 52 2.45 23.68 8.56
N CYS A 53 1.15 23.81 8.30
CA CYS A 53 0.60 24.84 7.42
C CYS A 53 0.91 26.26 7.92
N LEU A 54 0.77 26.51 9.23
CA LEU A 54 1.13 27.79 9.82
C LEU A 54 2.63 28.08 9.69
N ASN A 55 3.49 27.08 9.90
CA ASN A 55 4.93 27.26 9.70
C ASN A 55 5.27 27.56 8.23
N MET A 56 4.57 26.94 7.27
CA MET A 56 4.73 27.27 5.86
C MET A 56 4.38 28.73 5.58
N VAL A 57 3.26 29.24 6.10
CA VAL A 57 2.87 30.65 5.95
C VAL A 57 3.96 31.58 6.50
N THR A 58 4.58 31.25 7.64
CA THR A 58 5.67 32.08 8.18
C THR A 58 6.90 32.14 7.28
N MET A 59 7.20 31.06 6.54
CA MET A 59 8.29 31.07 5.56
C MET A 59 7.96 31.93 4.33
N MET A 60 6.68 32.07 3.98
CA MET A 60 6.24 32.90 2.85
C MET A 60 6.31 34.41 3.15
N VAL A 61 6.39 34.79 4.43
CA VAL A 61 6.49 36.19 4.86
C VAL A 61 7.94 36.73 4.78
N GLU A 62 8.95 35.85 4.71
CA GLU A 62 10.36 36.27 4.57
C GLU A 62 10.59 37.06 3.27
N THR A 63 11.20 38.25 3.37
CA THR A 63 11.54 39.13 2.24
C THR A 63 13.02 39.54 2.28
N ASP A 64 13.62 39.86 1.13
CA ASP A 64 15.07 40.16 1.01
C ASP A 64 15.48 41.40 1.84
N ASP A 65 14.70 42.48 1.78
CA ASP A 65 14.94 43.74 2.51
C ASP A 65 14.00 43.89 3.72
N GLN A 66 14.11 43.00 4.70
CA GLN A 66 13.29 43.04 5.92
C GLN A 66 13.95 43.83 7.06
N THR A 67 13.12 44.44 7.91
CA THR A 67 13.60 45.17 9.10
C THR A 67 14.13 44.19 10.15
N GLU A 68 15.11 44.63 10.96
CA GLU A 68 15.68 43.82 12.04
C GLU A 68 14.60 43.35 13.05
N GLU A 69 13.54 44.15 13.23
CA GLU A 69 12.39 43.78 14.07
C GLU A 69 11.63 42.59 13.49
N THR A 70 11.37 42.60 12.18
CA THR A 70 10.71 41.50 11.47
C THR A 70 11.55 40.22 11.56
N ASP A 71 12.86 40.31 11.36
CA ASP A 71 13.77 39.18 11.48
C ASP A 71 13.76 38.57 12.88
N ARG A 72 13.79 39.41 13.91
CA ARG A 72 13.74 38.97 15.31
C ARG A 72 12.42 38.28 15.63
N ILE A 73 11.30 38.83 15.18
CA ILE A 73 9.97 38.23 15.38
C ILE A 73 9.89 36.86 14.69
N LEU A 74 10.31 36.77 13.42
CA LEU A 74 10.32 35.53 12.66
C LEU A 74 11.25 34.48 13.27
N TYR A 75 12.39 34.87 13.83
CA TYR A 75 13.28 33.97 14.57
C TYR A 75 12.57 33.32 15.77
N TRP A 76 11.92 34.12 16.62
CA TRP A 76 11.20 33.61 17.79
C TRP A 76 10.03 32.69 17.39
N ILE A 77 9.29 33.06 16.35
CA ILE A 77 8.21 32.21 15.83
C ILE A 77 8.77 30.87 15.31
N ASN A 78 9.87 30.90 14.56
CA ASN A 78 10.54 29.70 14.08
C ASN A 78 11.06 28.81 15.22
N LEU A 79 11.57 29.41 16.30
CA LEU A 79 11.98 28.69 17.51
C LEU A 79 10.78 27.97 18.15
N VAL A 80 9.63 28.64 18.28
CA VAL A 80 8.41 28.02 18.81
C VAL A 80 8.01 26.80 17.98
N PHE A 81 8.02 26.89 16.64
CA PHE A 81 7.73 25.73 15.80
C PHE A 81 8.72 24.58 15.98
N ILE A 82 10.02 24.88 16.10
CA ILE A 82 11.05 23.86 16.34
C ILE A 82 10.78 23.14 17.66
N VAL A 83 10.46 23.89 18.73
CA VAL A 83 10.12 23.31 20.03
C VAL A 83 8.87 22.44 19.95
N LEU A 84 7.82 22.89 19.25
CA LEU A 84 6.58 22.11 19.07
C LEU A 84 6.82 20.81 18.30
N PHE A 85 7.55 20.84 17.17
CA PHE A 85 7.85 19.64 16.38
C PHE A 85 8.83 18.70 17.10
N THR A 86 9.77 19.24 17.88
CA THR A 86 10.63 18.42 18.74
C THR A 86 9.80 17.76 19.84
N GLY A 87 8.83 18.48 20.41
CA GLY A 87 7.85 17.94 21.36
C GLY A 87 7.03 16.81 20.75
N GLU A 88 6.48 16.99 19.56
CA GLU A 88 5.77 15.94 18.82
C GLU A 88 6.65 14.70 18.61
N CYS A 89 7.86 14.88 18.08
CA CYS A 89 8.79 13.80 17.79
C CYS A 89 9.18 13.02 19.05
N THR A 90 9.49 13.72 20.15
CA THR A 90 9.82 13.10 21.44
C THR A 90 8.64 12.36 22.05
N LEU A 91 7.43 12.94 21.99
CA LEU A 91 6.19 12.28 22.43
C LEU A 91 5.94 10.99 21.66
N LYS A 92 6.06 11.01 20.32
CA LYS A 92 5.94 9.81 19.47
C LYS A 92 7.01 8.76 19.76
N MET A 93 8.24 9.19 20.05
CA MET A 93 9.32 8.27 20.43
C MET A 93 9.05 7.59 21.78
N ILE A 94 8.50 8.32 22.76
CA ILE A 94 8.13 7.76 24.07
C ILE A 94 6.99 6.75 23.95
N SER A 95 5.98 7.03 23.13
CA SER A 95 4.83 6.13 22.95
C SER A 95 5.15 4.89 22.12
N LEU A 96 5.80 5.08 20.97
CA LEU A 96 6.05 4.02 19.99
C LEU A 96 7.36 3.26 20.26
N ARG A 97 8.28 3.80 21.07
CA ARG A 97 9.56 3.16 21.43
C ARG A 97 10.36 2.78 20.17
N HIS A 98 10.78 1.53 20.05
CA HIS A 98 11.51 1.05 18.86
C HIS A 98 10.65 1.00 17.59
N TYR A 99 9.32 0.88 17.71
CA TYR A 99 8.41 0.91 16.55
C TYR A 99 8.34 2.29 15.89
N TYR A 100 8.86 3.35 16.54
CA TYR A 100 8.99 4.65 15.90
C TYR A 100 9.83 4.57 14.61
N PHE A 101 10.94 3.83 14.66
CA PHE A 101 11.90 3.71 13.55
C PHE A 101 11.52 2.69 12.48
N THR A 102 10.43 1.93 12.65
CA THR A 102 9.92 1.05 11.59
C THR A 102 9.08 1.81 10.58
N ILE A 103 8.58 3.00 10.94
CA ILE A 103 7.72 3.83 10.09
C ILE A 103 8.57 4.86 9.36
N GLY A 104 8.68 4.75 8.02
CA GLY A 104 9.50 5.65 7.20
C GLY A 104 9.16 7.14 7.34
N TRP A 105 7.88 7.48 7.48
CA TRP A 105 7.44 8.86 7.70
C TRP A 105 7.89 9.44 9.05
N ASN A 106 7.99 8.61 10.09
CA ASN A 106 8.51 9.03 11.39
C ASN A 106 10.03 9.25 11.32
N ILE A 107 10.76 8.40 10.58
CA ILE A 107 12.19 8.62 10.33
C ILE A 107 12.41 9.93 9.58
N PHE A 108 11.62 10.20 8.54
CA PHE A 108 11.69 11.46 7.80
C PHE A 108 11.44 12.67 8.71
N ASP A 109 10.38 12.62 9.51
CA ASP A 109 10.05 13.64 10.51
C ASP A 109 11.24 13.89 11.47
N PHE A 110 11.80 12.82 12.04
CA PHE A 110 12.97 12.86 12.91
C PHE A 110 14.17 13.54 12.25
N VAL A 111 14.53 13.16 11.02
CA VAL A 111 15.63 13.79 10.28
C VAL A 111 15.40 15.29 10.10
N VAL A 112 14.17 15.69 9.74
CA VAL A 112 13.82 17.11 9.58
C VAL A 112 13.90 17.88 10.90
N VAL A 113 13.52 17.28 12.03
CA VAL A 113 13.68 17.89 13.37
C VAL A 113 15.17 18.06 13.70
N ILE A 114 16.00 17.04 13.49
CA ILE A 114 17.43 17.12 13.75
C ILE A 114 18.11 18.19 12.89
N LEU A 115 17.83 18.23 11.59
CA LEU A 115 18.35 19.27 10.69
C LEU A 115 17.90 20.68 11.10
N SER A 116 16.69 20.80 11.63
CA SER A 116 16.16 22.07 12.14
C SER A 116 16.90 22.56 13.39
N ILE A 117 17.18 21.67 14.33
CA ILE A 117 17.93 21.97 15.55
C ILE A 117 19.39 22.32 15.19
N VAL A 118 20.02 21.49 14.35
CA VAL A 118 21.38 21.71 13.86
C VAL A 118 21.49 23.04 13.13
N GLY A 119 20.50 23.38 12.29
CA GLY A 119 20.49 24.66 11.57
C GLY A 119 20.41 25.88 12.48
N MET A 120 19.66 25.78 13.58
CA MET A 120 19.57 26.84 14.58
C MET A 120 20.90 27.03 15.33
N PHE A 121 21.48 25.96 15.87
CA PHE A 121 22.76 26.03 16.58
C PHE A 121 23.91 26.43 15.66
N LEU A 122 23.91 25.98 14.41
CA LEU A 122 24.90 26.42 13.42
C LEU A 122 24.83 27.91 13.15
N SER A 123 23.64 28.53 13.19
CA SER A 123 23.52 29.99 13.02
C SER A 123 24.33 30.74 14.09
N GLU A 124 24.21 30.33 15.36
CA GLU A 124 24.93 30.95 16.48
C GLU A 124 26.44 30.66 16.44
N VAL A 125 26.83 29.46 15.99
CA VAL A 125 28.25 29.08 15.86
C VAL A 125 28.90 29.77 14.67
N ILE A 126 28.21 29.96 13.55
CA ILE A 126 28.74 30.57 12.33
C ILE A 126 28.93 32.09 12.47
N GLU A 127 28.09 32.79 13.23
CA GLU A 127 28.38 34.18 13.61
C GLU A 127 29.71 34.30 14.37
N LYS A 128 30.11 33.24 15.08
CA LYS A 128 31.33 33.21 15.88
C LYS A 128 32.55 32.65 15.13
N TYR A 129 32.34 31.74 14.18
CA TYR A 129 33.38 31.13 13.36
C TYR A 129 33.05 31.41 11.89
N PHE A 130 33.86 32.24 11.20
CA PHE A 130 33.72 32.67 9.80
C PHE A 130 33.51 31.50 8.79
N VAL A 131 32.33 30.89 8.77
CA VAL A 131 31.92 29.88 7.79
C VAL A 131 31.25 30.59 6.60
N SER A 132 31.39 30.02 5.41
CA SER A 132 30.83 30.60 4.18
C SER A 132 29.33 30.91 4.29
N PRO A 133 28.89 32.14 3.97
CA PRO A 133 27.48 32.52 3.90
C PRO A 133 26.63 31.63 2.98
N THR A 134 27.25 30.98 1.98
CA THR A 134 26.57 30.06 1.07
C THR A 134 26.10 28.79 1.77
N LEU A 135 26.87 28.26 2.72
CA LEU A 135 26.51 27.06 3.48
C LEU A 135 25.30 27.34 4.40
N PHE A 136 25.25 28.55 4.98
CA PHE A 136 24.10 29.00 5.76
C PHE A 136 22.81 29.05 4.91
N ARG A 137 22.89 29.56 3.68
CA ARG A 137 21.74 29.55 2.75
C ARG A 137 21.26 28.13 2.46
N VAL A 138 22.16 27.17 2.28
CA VAL A 138 21.82 25.76 2.05
C VAL A 138 21.20 25.11 3.30
N ILE A 139 21.73 25.37 4.49
CA ILE A 139 21.15 24.87 5.75
C ILE A 139 19.74 25.44 5.96
N ARG A 140 19.51 26.71 5.61
CA ARG A 140 18.18 27.32 5.56
C ARG A 140 17.24 26.65 4.56
N LEU A 141 17.70 25.87 3.57
CA LEU A 141 16.80 25.07 2.72
C LEU A 141 16.26 23.83 3.43
N ALA A 142 16.96 23.31 4.45
CA ALA A 142 16.53 22.10 5.17
C ALA A 142 15.16 22.27 5.85
N ARG A 143 14.76 23.50 6.20
CA ARG A 143 13.43 23.80 6.76
C ARG A 143 12.28 23.56 5.77
N ILE A 144 12.55 23.56 4.45
CA ILE A 144 11.57 23.14 3.42
C ILE A 144 11.14 21.69 3.64
N GLY A 145 12.01 20.85 4.22
CA GLY A 145 11.67 19.47 4.60
C GLY A 145 10.46 19.36 5.53
N ARG A 146 10.13 20.40 6.31
CA ARG A 146 8.93 20.44 7.15
C ARG A 146 7.66 20.51 6.31
N ILE A 147 7.67 21.23 5.20
CA ILE A 147 6.53 21.37 4.29
C ILE A 147 6.23 20.02 3.62
N LEU A 148 7.26 19.24 3.30
CA LEU A 148 7.11 17.89 2.73
C LEU A 148 6.35 16.94 3.65
N ARG A 149 6.23 17.23 4.96
CA ARG A 149 5.39 16.43 5.88
C ARG A 149 3.90 16.48 5.51
N LEU A 150 3.43 17.52 4.81
CA LEU A 150 2.05 17.61 4.31
C LEU A 150 1.72 16.48 3.33
N ILE A 151 2.72 15.94 2.63
CA ILE A 151 2.56 14.82 1.70
C ILE A 151 2.04 13.58 2.44
N LYS A 152 2.38 13.38 3.72
CA LYS A 152 1.90 12.25 4.53
C LYS A 152 0.38 12.17 4.56
N GLY A 153 -0.30 13.32 4.71
CA GLY A 153 -1.76 13.41 4.81
C GLY A 153 -2.50 13.45 3.47
N ALA A 154 -1.80 13.78 2.38
CA ALA A 154 -2.40 13.97 1.06
C ALA A 154 -2.30 12.71 0.19
N LYS A 155 -3.24 11.78 0.36
CA LYS A 155 -3.27 10.49 -0.37
C LYS A 155 -3.08 10.65 -1.89
N GLY A 156 -3.81 11.58 -2.53
CA GLY A 156 -3.67 11.82 -3.97
C GLY A 156 -2.27 12.28 -4.40
N ILE A 157 -1.61 13.13 -3.60
CA ILE A 157 -0.22 13.55 -3.89
C ILE A 157 0.74 12.37 -3.75
N ARG A 158 0.55 11.50 -2.74
CA ARG A 158 1.38 10.29 -2.58
C ARG A 158 1.26 9.37 -3.79
N THR A 159 0.06 9.16 -4.30
CA THR A 159 -0.18 8.34 -5.50
C THR A 159 0.55 8.93 -6.72
N LEU A 160 0.45 10.25 -6.94
CA LEU A 160 1.17 10.93 -8.02
C LEU A 160 2.70 10.81 -7.89
N LEU A 161 3.23 11.00 -6.68
CA LEU A 161 4.66 10.85 -6.41
C LEU A 161 5.14 9.41 -6.57
N PHE A 162 4.31 8.43 -6.20
CA PHE A 162 4.61 7.02 -6.41
C PHE A 162 4.65 6.69 -7.90
N ALA A 163 3.66 7.13 -8.68
CA ALA A 163 3.67 6.96 -10.14
C ALA A 163 4.92 7.60 -10.78
N LEU A 164 5.28 8.81 -10.36
CA LEU A 164 6.51 9.47 -10.79
C LEU A 164 7.75 8.63 -10.44
N MET A 165 7.84 8.13 -9.21
CA MET A 165 8.95 7.30 -8.75
C MET A 165 9.07 5.98 -9.55
N MET A 166 7.94 5.37 -9.91
CA MET A 166 7.91 4.16 -10.75
C MET A 166 8.39 4.45 -12.18
N SER A 167 8.20 5.66 -12.69
CA SER A 167 8.69 6.07 -14.01
C SER A 167 10.18 6.46 -14.04
N LEU A 168 10.80 6.72 -12.88
CA LEU A 168 12.20 7.17 -12.79
C LEU A 168 13.22 6.23 -13.46
N PRO A 169 13.13 4.89 -13.36
CA PRO A 169 14.09 4.01 -14.03
C PRO A 169 14.10 4.16 -15.55
N ALA A 170 12.93 4.29 -16.18
CA ALA A 170 12.82 4.51 -17.61
C ALA A 170 13.36 5.90 -18.00
N LEU A 171 13.02 6.93 -17.21
CA LEU A 171 13.50 8.30 -17.41
C LEU A 171 15.02 8.38 -17.28
N PHE A 172 15.61 7.65 -16.33
CA PHE A 172 17.06 7.62 -16.12
C PHE A 172 17.80 7.04 -17.33
N ASN A 173 17.27 5.97 -17.96
CA ASN A 173 17.88 5.39 -19.16
C ASN A 173 17.89 6.38 -20.34
N ILE A 174 16.80 7.11 -20.55
CA ILE A 174 16.71 8.12 -21.60
C ILE A 174 17.60 9.33 -21.26
N GLY A 175 17.64 9.73 -19.99
CA GLY A 175 18.53 10.78 -19.49
C GLY A 175 20.01 10.44 -19.68
N LEU A 176 20.41 9.18 -19.48
CA LEU A 176 21.77 8.72 -19.77
C LEU A 176 22.11 8.80 -21.27
N LEU A 177 21.16 8.44 -22.14
CA LEU A 177 21.34 8.59 -23.59
C LEU A 177 21.51 10.06 -23.98
N LEU A 178 20.66 10.95 -23.45
CA LEU A 178 20.77 12.39 -23.67
C LEU A 178 22.10 12.94 -23.15
N PHE A 179 22.53 12.53 -21.95
CA PHE A 179 23.82 12.92 -21.39
C PHE A 179 25.00 12.47 -22.25
N LEU A 180 24.95 11.25 -22.81
CA LEU A 180 25.97 10.76 -23.75
C LEU A 180 26.03 11.62 -25.03
N VAL A 181 24.88 11.98 -25.59
CA VAL A 181 24.82 12.87 -26.76
C VAL A 181 25.39 14.25 -26.42
N MET A 182 24.98 14.85 -25.30
CA MET A 182 25.52 16.12 -24.81
C MET A 182 27.05 16.04 -24.63
N PHE A 183 27.55 14.95 -24.07
CA PHE A 183 28.99 14.74 -23.88
C PHE A 183 29.75 14.76 -25.21
N ILE A 184 29.27 14.02 -26.22
CA ILE A 184 29.91 13.96 -27.55
C ILE A 184 29.92 15.36 -28.21
N TYR A 185 28.78 16.05 -28.16
CA TYR A 185 28.66 17.40 -28.72
C TYR A 185 29.50 18.43 -27.94
N ALA A 186 29.68 18.28 -26.63
CA ALA A 186 30.50 19.18 -25.81
C ALA A 186 31.97 19.11 -26.24
N ILE A 187 32.50 17.90 -26.43
CA ILE A 187 33.88 17.71 -26.90
C ILE A 187 34.07 18.31 -28.30
N PHE A 188 33.09 18.11 -29.20
CA PHE A 188 33.15 18.69 -30.54
C PHE A 188 33.04 20.23 -30.51
N ALA A 189 32.20 20.79 -29.64
CA ALA A 189 32.06 22.23 -29.49
C ALA A 189 33.34 22.87 -28.97
N MET A 190 33.98 22.25 -27.98
CA MET A 190 35.26 22.71 -27.46
C MET A 190 36.34 22.75 -28.52
N SER A 191 36.45 21.71 -29.36
CA SER A 191 37.49 21.67 -30.37
C SER A 191 37.27 22.66 -31.51
N ASN A 192 36.02 23.06 -31.79
CA ASN A 192 35.68 23.88 -32.96
C ASN A 192 35.34 25.34 -32.64
N PHE A 193 34.80 25.62 -31.45
CA PHE A 193 34.18 26.92 -31.14
C PHE A 193 34.80 27.64 -29.93
N ALA A 194 35.81 27.07 -29.27
CA ALA A 194 36.45 27.68 -28.09
C ALA A 194 36.99 29.09 -28.32
N TYR A 195 37.49 29.40 -29.52
CA TYR A 195 38.14 30.68 -29.84
C TYR A 195 37.26 31.64 -30.64
N VAL A 196 35.98 31.31 -30.84
CA VAL A 196 35.06 32.17 -31.59
C VAL A 196 34.90 33.49 -30.85
N LYS A 197 34.87 34.59 -31.60
CA LYS A 197 34.67 35.94 -31.05
C LYS A 197 33.42 35.97 -30.17
N ARG A 198 33.59 36.48 -28.94
CA ARG A 198 32.50 36.67 -27.98
C ARG A 198 31.55 37.75 -28.49
N GLU A 199 30.32 37.34 -28.80
CA GLU A 199 29.26 38.20 -29.30
C GLU A 199 27.90 37.51 -29.06
N ALA A 200 26.85 38.33 -28.89
CA ALA A 200 25.48 37.88 -28.66
C ALA A 200 25.35 36.89 -27.49
N GLY A 201 25.25 35.58 -27.78
CA GLY A 201 25.07 34.54 -26.78
C GLY A 201 26.37 33.91 -26.25
N ILE A 202 27.54 34.22 -26.84
CA ILE A 202 28.83 33.74 -26.35
C ILE A 202 29.52 34.85 -25.56
N ASP A 203 29.72 34.62 -24.26
CA ASP A 203 30.37 35.56 -23.34
C ASP A 203 31.43 34.87 -22.45
N ASP A 204 31.91 35.58 -21.43
CA ASP A 204 32.95 35.10 -20.52
C ASP A 204 32.51 33.88 -19.68
N MET A 205 31.21 33.70 -19.48
CA MET A 205 30.61 32.64 -18.64
C MET A 205 29.98 31.52 -19.49
N PHE A 206 29.27 31.88 -20.55
CA PHE A 206 28.59 30.98 -21.48
C PHE A 206 29.38 30.91 -22.80
N ASN A 207 30.29 29.94 -22.87
CA ASN A 207 31.14 29.72 -24.04
C ASN A 207 31.51 28.24 -24.21
N PHE A 208 32.32 27.95 -25.22
CA PHE A 208 32.81 26.62 -25.53
C PHE A 208 34.31 26.44 -25.20
N GLU A 209 34.87 27.24 -24.30
CA GLU A 209 36.30 27.16 -23.95
C GLU A 209 36.62 25.94 -23.08
N THR A 210 35.71 25.58 -22.18
CA THR A 210 35.87 24.47 -21.25
C THR A 210 34.74 23.45 -21.38
N PHE A 211 34.97 22.24 -20.88
CA PHE A 211 33.96 21.17 -20.88
C PHE A 211 32.72 21.56 -20.08
N GLY A 212 32.90 22.18 -18.90
CA GLY A 212 31.80 22.62 -18.05
C GLY A 212 30.93 23.68 -18.73
N ASN A 213 31.55 24.72 -19.29
CA ASN A 213 30.81 25.78 -19.99
C ASN A 213 30.07 25.23 -21.22
N SER A 214 30.72 24.34 -21.98
CA SER A 214 30.10 23.68 -23.14
C SER A 214 28.90 22.83 -22.74
N MET A 215 28.96 22.10 -21.63
CA MET A 215 27.84 21.33 -21.11
C MET A 215 26.66 22.22 -20.68
N ILE A 216 26.92 23.39 -20.08
CA ILE A 216 25.87 24.35 -19.71
C ILE A 216 25.19 24.91 -20.96
N CYS A 217 25.97 25.34 -21.96
CA CYS A 217 25.45 25.83 -23.24
C CYS A 217 24.61 24.76 -23.96
N LEU A 218 25.09 23.52 -24.01
CA LEU A 218 24.36 22.42 -24.64
C LEU A 218 23.09 22.04 -23.87
N PHE A 219 23.12 22.07 -22.53
CA PHE A 219 21.93 21.87 -21.71
C PHE A 219 20.85 22.92 -22.00
N GLN A 220 21.24 24.18 -22.19
CA GLN A 220 20.33 25.25 -22.62
C GLN A 220 19.75 25.00 -24.02
N ILE A 221 20.58 24.58 -24.98
CA ILE A 221 20.12 24.31 -26.36
C ILE A 221 19.26 23.04 -26.44
N THR A 222 19.34 22.11 -25.48
CA THR A 222 18.48 20.91 -25.44
C THR A 222 17.00 21.27 -25.44
N THR A 223 16.62 22.40 -24.82
CA THR A 223 15.24 22.92 -24.85
C THR A 223 14.99 23.85 -26.04
N SER A 224 15.90 23.91 -27.01
CA SER A 224 15.92 24.85 -28.14
C SER A 224 15.91 26.34 -27.73
N ALA A 225 16.40 26.66 -26.53
CA ALA A 225 16.42 28.04 -26.04
C ALA A 225 17.75 28.74 -26.37
N GLY A 226 17.70 29.94 -26.96
CA GLY A 226 18.88 30.79 -27.19
C GLY A 226 19.95 30.20 -28.12
N TRP A 227 19.60 29.22 -28.95
CA TRP A 227 20.52 28.59 -29.91
C TRP A 227 20.94 29.56 -31.02
N ASP A 228 20.07 30.50 -31.37
CA ASP A 228 20.29 31.56 -32.35
C ASP A 228 21.39 32.53 -31.89
N GLY A 229 21.36 32.93 -30.61
CA GLY A 229 22.38 33.77 -30.00
C GLY A 229 23.75 33.11 -29.93
N LEU A 230 23.80 31.79 -29.74
CA LEU A 230 25.05 31.01 -29.75
C LEU A 230 25.56 30.73 -31.17
N LEU A 231 24.67 30.60 -32.15
CA LEU A 231 25.04 30.37 -33.55
C LEU A 231 25.54 31.65 -34.24
N ALA A 232 24.95 32.81 -33.95
CA ALA A 232 25.30 34.10 -34.58
C ALA A 232 26.82 34.38 -34.65
N PRO A 233 27.59 34.35 -33.54
CA PRO A 233 29.04 34.56 -33.58
C PRO A 233 29.80 33.50 -34.39
N ILE A 234 29.26 32.27 -34.49
CA ILE A 234 29.89 31.16 -35.22
C ILE A 234 29.70 31.31 -36.75
N LEU A 235 28.71 32.10 -37.18
CA LEU A 235 28.50 32.43 -38.59
C LEU A 235 29.47 33.52 -39.11
N ASN A 236 30.18 34.22 -38.22
CA ASN A 236 31.11 35.28 -38.60
C ASN A 236 32.41 34.66 -39.17
N LYS A 237 32.65 34.88 -40.46
CA LYS A 237 33.78 34.27 -41.21
C LYS A 237 34.81 35.27 -41.76
N ARG A 238 34.45 36.55 -41.91
CA ARG A 238 35.29 37.56 -42.56
C ARG A 238 35.36 38.84 -41.74
N GLU A 239 36.40 39.63 -41.95
CA GLU A 239 36.52 41.00 -41.44
C GLU A 239 35.40 41.89 -42.04
N PRO A 240 34.77 42.80 -41.27
CA PRO A 240 35.12 43.28 -39.92
C PRO A 240 34.54 42.45 -38.75
N ASP A 241 33.75 41.40 -39.04
CA ASP A 241 32.99 40.68 -38.02
C ASP A 241 33.89 39.77 -37.15
N CYS A 242 34.98 39.25 -37.71
CA CYS A 242 36.02 38.49 -37.00
C CYS A 242 37.43 38.82 -37.51
N ASP A 243 38.47 38.45 -36.75
CA ASP A 243 39.88 38.63 -37.06
C ASP A 243 40.57 37.26 -37.21
N SER A 244 41.13 37.01 -38.39
CA SER A 244 41.81 35.74 -38.71
C SER A 244 43.23 35.63 -38.15
N GLN A 245 43.83 36.75 -37.73
CA GLN A 245 45.21 36.84 -37.25
C GLN A 245 45.31 37.12 -35.75
N MET A 246 44.18 37.15 -35.04
CA MET A 246 44.16 37.34 -33.59
C MET A 246 45.03 36.29 -32.88
N GLU A 247 46.04 36.76 -32.15
CA GLU A 247 46.93 35.89 -31.37
C GLU A 247 46.37 35.69 -29.97
N HIS A 248 46.26 34.43 -29.54
CA HIS A 248 45.81 34.07 -28.20
C HIS A 248 47.02 33.76 -27.32
N PRO A 249 47.35 34.58 -26.30
CA PRO A 249 48.56 34.39 -25.50
C PRO A 249 48.52 33.04 -24.79
N GLY A 250 49.54 32.21 -25.03
CA GLY A 250 49.64 30.85 -24.44
C GLY A 250 49.10 29.72 -25.33
N ASN A 251 48.62 30.00 -26.54
CA ASN A 251 48.24 28.97 -27.51
C ASN A 251 48.81 29.27 -28.92
N ASN A 252 49.05 28.23 -29.70
CA ASN A 252 49.50 28.31 -31.10
C ASN A 252 48.33 28.50 -32.09
N TYR A 253 47.08 28.52 -31.62
CA TYR A 253 45.90 28.77 -32.43
C TYR A 253 45.80 30.26 -32.80
N LYS A 254 45.50 30.57 -34.06
CA LYS A 254 45.35 31.94 -34.58
C LYS A 254 43.94 32.17 -35.12
N GLY A 255 43.40 33.35 -34.80
CA GLY A 255 42.11 33.83 -35.27
C GLY A 255 40.96 33.55 -34.29
N ASN A 256 39.86 34.29 -34.49
CA ASN A 256 38.62 34.15 -33.73
C ASN A 256 37.37 33.99 -34.62
N CYS A 257 37.59 33.66 -35.89
CA CYS A 257 36.53 33.45 -36.87
C CYS A 257 35.85 32.10 -36.69
N GLY A 258 34.52 32.08 -36.78
CA GLY A 258 33.73 30.87 -36.81
C GLY A 258 33.76 30.19 -38.18
N ASN A 259 33.23 28.96 -38.23
CA ASN A 259 33.02 28.22 -39.47
C ASN A 259 31.52 28.04 -39.69
N PRO A 260 30.90 28.81 -40.61
CA PRO A 260 29.44 28.78 -40.81
C PRO A 260 28.90 27.40 -41.15
N SER A 261 29.62 26.63 -41.99
CA SER A 261 29.16 25.30 -42.41
C SER A 261 29.16 24.30 -41.26
N VAL A 262 30.21 24.32 -40.43
CA VAL A 262 30.31 23.45 -39.25
C VAL A 262 29.34 23.90 -38.16
N GLY A 263 29.18 25.21 -37.95
CA GLY A 263 28.23 25.78 -37.01
C GLY A 263 26.78 25.40 -37.35
N ILE A 264 26.33 25.65 -38.58
CA ILE A 264 24.96 25.30 -39.00
C ILE A 264 24.71 23.80 -38.83
N PHE A 265 25.64 22.95 -39.28
CA PHE A 265 25.50 21.51 -39.13
C PHE A 265 25.46 21.07 -37.67
N PHE A 266 26.32 21.63 -36.83
CA PHE A 266 26.38 21.32 -35.40
C PHE A 266 25.06 21.64 -34.70
N PHE A 267 24.56 22.88 -34.80
CA PHE A 267 23.35 23.29 -34.10
C PHE A 267 22.10 22.60 -34.65
N VAL A 268 21.95 22.52 -35.97
CA VAL A 268 20.76 21.88 -36.59
C VAL A 268 20.73 20.38 -36.28
N SER A 269 21.85 19.67 -36.41
CA SER A 269 21.89 18.24 -36.07
C SER A 269 21.63 18.00 -34.58
N TYR A 270 22.20 18.82 -33.71
CA TYR A 270 21.99 18.72 -32.26
C TYR A 270 20.52 18.92 -31.89
N ILE A 271 19.88 19.97 -32.41
CA ILE A 271 18.48 20.29 -32.13
C ILE A 271 17.57 19.14 -32.60
N ILE A 272 17.79 18.59 -33.80
CA ILE A 272 16.99 17.48 -34.32
C ILE A 272 17.15 16.24 -33.43
N ILE A 273 18.38 15.87 -33.08
CA ILE A 273 18.65 14.70 -32.23
C ILE A 273 18.03 14.87 -30.84
N CYS A 274 18.25 16.03 -30.21
CA CYS A 274 17.69 16.33 -28.89
C CYS A 274 16.16 16.35 -28.91
N PHE A 275 15.56 16.95 -29.93
CA PHE A 275 14.10 16.96 -30.09
C PHE A 275 13.54 15.54 -30.19
N LEU A 276 14.15 14.67 -31.01
CA LEU A 276 13.72 13.27 -31.11
C LEU A 276 13.83 12.53 -29.77
N ILE A 277 14.91 12.74 -29.02
CA ILE A 277 15.11 12.11 -27.71
C ILE A 277 14.07 12.63 -26.69
N VAL A 278 13.89 13.95 -26.60
CA VAL A 278 12.96 14.59 -25.64
C VAL A 278 11.51 14.23 -25.94
N VAL A 279 11.11 14.21 -27.22
CA VAL A 279 9.75 13.79 -27.61
C VAL A 279 9.53 12.32 -27.27
N ASN A 280 10.49 11.43 -27.57
CA ASN A 280 10.39 10.03 -27.22
C ASN A 280 10.34 9.82 -25.70
N MET A 281 11.07 10.63 -24.92
CA MET A 281 10.98 10.65 -23.47
C MET A 281 9.58 10.99 -22.98
N TYR A 282 8.99 12.06 -23.53
CA TYR A 282 7.66 12.52 -23.15
C TYR A 282 6.58 11.50 -23.49
N ILE A 283 6.64 10.92 -24.70
CA ILE A 283 5.73 9.85 -25.13
C ILE A 283 5.86 8.64 -24.21
N ALA A 284 7.07 8.19 -23.90
CA ALA A 284 7.29 7.05 -23.01
C ALA A 284 6.70 7.30 -21.62
N VAL A 285 6.95 8.47 -21.03
CA VAL A 285 6.42 8.84 -19.70
C VAL A 285 4.89 8.92 -19.72
N ILE A 286 4.28 9.48 -20.76
CA ILE A 286 2.82 9.53 -20.87
C ILE A 286 2.23 8.13 -21.04
N LEU A 287 2.78 7.31 -21.93
CA LEU A 287 2.28 5.96 -22.17
C LEU A 287 2.41 5.10 -20.92
N GLU A 288 3.52 5.20 -20.18
CA GLU A 288 3.70 4.48 -18.92
C GLU A 288 2.66 4.93 -17.88
N ASN A 289 2.51 6.25 -17.67
CA ASN A 289 1.53 6.78 -16.72
C ASN A 289 0.08 6.44 -17.13
N PHE A 290 -0.24 6.50 -18.42
CA PHE A 290 -1.56 6.13 -18.93
C PHE A 290 -1.80 4.63 -18.79
N SER A 291 -0.79 3.79 -19.02
CA SER A 291 -0.86 2.35 -18.80
C SER A 291 -1.14 2.04 -17.34
N VAL A 292 -0.39 2.65 -16.42
CA VAL A 292 -0.57 2.48 -14.97
C VAL A 292 -1.97 2.95 -14.54
N ALA A 293 -2.41 4.13 -14.97
CA ALA A 293 -3.74 4.64 -14.63
C ALA A 293 -4.88 3.78 -15.23
N THR A 294 -4.68 3.23 -16.43
CA THR A 294 -5.66 2.32 -17.06
C THR A 294 -5.71 0.98 -16.35
N GLU A 295 -4.55 0.45 -15.94
CA GLU A 295 -4.48 -0.79 -15.14
C GLU A 295 -5.14 -0.60 -13.76
N GLU A 296 -4.87 0.51 -13.08
CA GLU A 296 -5.45 0.83 -11.77
C GLU A 296 -6.96 1.07 -11.84
N SER A 297 -7.46 1.74 -12.89
CA SER A 297 -8.91 1.96 -13.08
C SER A 297 -9.67 0.74 -13.62
N ALA A 298 -8.99 -0.19 -14.30
CA ALA A 298 -9.58 -1.42 -14.80
C ALA A 298 -9.63 -2.55 -13.76
N GLU A 299 -8.84 -2.45 -12.68
CA GLU A 299 -8.86 -3.39 -11.55
C GLU A 299 -10.09 -3.15 -10.66
N PRO A 300 -10.95 -4.16 -10.43
CA PRO A 300 -12.13 -4.00 -9.57
C PRO A 300 -11.80 -3.80 -8.09
N LEU A 301 -10.56 -4.11 -7.70
CA LEU A 301 -10.03 -4.00 -6.34
C LEU A 301 -8.66 -3.34 -6.41
N SER A 302 -8.52 -2.23 -5.70
CA SER A 302 -7.30 -1.45 -5.59
C SER A 302 -6.46 -1.87 -4.37
N GLU A 303 -5.21 -1.38 -4.30
CA GLU A 303 -4.37 -1.60 -3.11
C GLU A 303 -4.94 -0.97 -1.84
N ASP A 304 -5.69 0.12 -2.01
CA ASP A 304 -6.35 0.83 -0.92
C ASP A 304 -7.48 0.01 -0.29
N ASP A 305 -8.19 -0.80 -1.08
CA ASP A 305 -9.28 -1.65 -0.59
C ASP A 305 -8.73 -2.75 0.33
N PHE A 306 -7.57 -3.30 0.00
CA PHE A 306 -6.88 -4.27 0.87
C PHE A 306 -6.34 -3.62 2.14
N GLU A 307 -5.85 -2.38 2.05
CA GLU A 307 -5.39 -1.62 3.22
C GLU A 307 -6.55 -1.30 4.16
N MET A 308 -7.69 -0.85 3.61
CA MET A 308 -8.94 -0.65 4.34
C MET A 308 -9.41 -1.95 5.01
N PHE A 309 -9.34 -3.10 4.31
CA PHE A 309 -9.69 -4.39 4.90
C PHE A 309 -8.85 -4.70 6.14
N TYR A 310 -7.53 -4.54 6.07
CA TYR A 310 -6.65 -4.81 7.20
C TYR A 310 -6.82 -3.78 8.33
N GLU A 311 -7.06 -2.50 8.02
CA GLU A 311 -7.34 -1.47 9.03
C GLU A 311 -8.60 -1.79 9.83
N VAL A 312 -9.66 -2.25 9.15
CA VAL A 312 -10.88 -2.71 9.83
C VAL A 312 -10.61 -4.01 10.57
N TRP A 313 -9.85 -4.95 9.99
CA TRP A 313 -9.51 -6.24 10.62
C TRP A 313 -8.80 -6.08 11.96
N GLU A 314 -7.87 -5.13 12.07
CA GLU A 314 -7.15 -4.83 13.31
C GLU A 314 -8.08 -4.48 14.48
N ARG A 315 -9.28 -3.93 14.21
CA ARG A 315 -10.29 -3.62 15.24
C ARG A 315 -10.97 -4.88 15.79
N PHE A 316 -10.98 -5.97 15.01
CA PHE A 316 -11.61 -7.24 15.37
C PHE A 316 -10.60 -8.30 15.84
N ASP A 317 -9.32 -8.15 15.52
CA ASP A 317 -8.20 -9.01 15.95
C ASP A 317 -7.00 -8.19 16.48
N PRO A 318 -7.12 -7.56 17.67
CA PRO A 318 -6.06 -6.69 18.22
C PRO A 318 -4.75 -7.42 18.52
N ASP A 319 -4.81 -8.73 18.78
CA ASP A 319 -3.64 -9.56 19.12
C ASP A 319 -2.94 -10.14 17.88
N ALA A 320 -3.44 -9.83 16.68
CA ALA A 320 -2.96 -10.35 15.40
C ALA A 320 -2.88 -11.88 15.39
N THR A 321 -3.92 -12.53 15.90
CA THR A 321 -4.08 -13.99 15.89
C THR A 321 -4.38 -14.54 14.51
N GLN A 322 -4.83 -13.67 13.58
CA GLN A 322 -5.37 -13.96 12.25
C GLN A 322 -6.70 -14.71 12.26
N PHE A 323 -7.40 -14.73 13.40
CA PHE A 323 -8.69 -15.37 13.54
C PHE A 323 -9.73 -14.39 14.06
N VAL A 324 -10.97 -14.54 13.59
CA VAL A 324 -12.13 -13.84 14.13
C VAL A 324 -13.20 -14.87 14.52
N GLU A 325 -13.94 -14.57 15.59
CA GLU A 325 -15.09 -15.38 15.99
C GLU A 325 -16.24 -15.23 14.98
N TYR A 326 -16.94 -16.34 14.69
CA TYR A 326 -18.05 -16.38 13.74
C TYR A 326 -19.17 -15.39 14.08
N SER A 327 -19.42 -15.14 15.37
CA SER A 327 -20.41 -14.18 15.87
C SER A 327 -20.14 -12.75 15.38
N LYS A 328 -18.87 -12.36 15.24
CA LYS A 328 -18.43 -11.01 14.84
C LYS A 328 -18.33 -10.84 13.32
N LEU A 329 -18.46 -11.91 12.54
CA LEU A 329 -18.32 -11.87 11.08
C LEU A 329 -19.32 -10.93 10.41
N SER A 330 -20.57 -10.90 10.90
CA SER A 330 -21.61 -9.99 10.38
C SER A 330 -21.24 -8.52 10.57
N ASP A 331 -20.72 -8.19 11.76
CA ASP A 331 -20.32 -6.83 12.12
C ASP A 331 -19.07 -6.41 11.33
N PHE A 332 -18.09 -7.31 11.20
CA PHE A 332 -16.90 -7.09 10.39
C PHE A 332 -17.24 -6.78 8.94
N ALA A 333 -18.11 -7.61 8.33
CA ALA A 333 -18.48 -7.46 6.92
C ALA A 333 -19.23 -6.15 6.62
N ASP A 334 -19.99 -5.62 7.59
CA ASP A 334 -20.71 -4.35 7.45
C ASP A 334 -19.83 -3.12 7.73
N ALA A 335 -18.76 -3.28 8.53
CA ALA A 335 -17.81 -2.23 8.88
C ALA A 335 -16.81 -1.89 7.78
N LEU A 336 -16.68 -2.74 6.76
CA LEU A 336 -15.88 -2.47 5.56
C LEU A 336 -16.55 -1.42 4.68
N ASP A 337 -15.76 -0.75 3.84
CA ASP A 337 -16.26 0.16 2.80
C ASP A 337 -16.45 -0.57 1.45
N PRO A 338 -17.31 -0.04 0.54
CA PRO A 338 -17.40 -0.55 -0.83
C PRO A 338 -16.02 -0.51 -1.50
N PRO A 339 -15.62 -1.52 -2.29
CA PRO A 339 -16.43 -2.63 -2.83
C PRO A 339 -16.53 -3.88 -1.95
N LEU A 340 -15.75 -3.99 -0.86
CA LEU A 340 -15.70 -5.19 -0.03
C LEU A 340 -16.85 -5.28 1.00
N ARG A 341 -17.55 -4.17 1.26
CA ARG A 341 -18.68 -4.11 2.19
C ARG A 341 -19.79 -5.11 1.88
N ILE A 342 -20.31 -5.75 2.92
CA ILE A 342 -21.55 -6.52 2.89
C ILE A 342 -22.54 -5.93 3.90
N PRO A 343 -23.47 -5.06 3.46
CA PRO A 343 -24.38 -4.37 4.37
C PRO A 343 -25.36 -5.35 5.04
N LYS A 344 -25.73 -5.06 6.29
CA LYS A 344 -26.74 -5.87 7.00
C LYS A 344 -28.13 -5.71 6.35
N PRO A 345 -28.95 -6.79 6.31
CA PRO A 345 -28.70 -8.14 6.82
C PRO A 345 -27.83 -8.97 5.87
N ASN A 346 -26.64 -9.39 6.33
CA ASN A 346 -25.61 -10.03 5.51
C ASN A 346 -25.40 -11.52 5.81
N MET A 347 -26.01 -12.06 6.87
CA MET A 347 -25.72 -13.42 7.33
C MET A 347 -26.02 -14.51 6.31
N THR A 348 -27.13 -14.39 5.56
CA THR A 348 -27.46 -15.36 4.51
C THR A 348 -26.37 -15.42 3.45
N HIS A 349 -25.86 -14.26 3.03
CA HIS A 349 -24.78 -14.17 2.06
C HIS A 349 -23.46 -14.75 2.59
N LEU A 350 -23.12 -14.48 3.86
CA LEU A 350 -21.92 -15.01 4.51
C LEU A 350 -21.97 -16.54 4.69
N ILE A 351 -23.15 -17.10 4.96
CA ILE A 351 -23.35 -18.55 5.05
C ILE A 351 -23.21 -19.20 3.67
N THR A 352 -23.72 -18.56 2.61
CA THR A 352 -23.59 -19.10 1.24
C THR A 352 -22.16 -19.09 0.70
N MET A 353 -21.24 -18.32 1.29
CA MET A 353 -19.82 -18.32 0.92
C MET A 353 -19.05 -19.54 1.43
N ASP A 354 -19.65 -20.37 2.29
CA ASP A 354 -19.08 -21.63 2.80
C ASP A 354 -17.66 -21.49 3.38
N LEU A 355 -17.50 -20.53 4.30
CA LEU A 355 -16.21 -20.25 4.93
C LEU A 355 -15.80 -21.42 5.86
N PRO A 356 -14.55 -21.89 5.79
CA PRO A 356 -14.04 -22.91 6.69
C PRO A 356 -13.90 -22.36 8.13
N MET A 357 -14.22 -23.19 9.10
CA MET A 357 -14.16 -22.88 10.53
C MET A 357 -13.24 -23.84 11.26
N VAL A 358 -12.43 -23.26 12.17
CA VAL A 358 -11.47 -23.95 13.03
C VAL A 358 -12.06 -24.09 14.45
N SER A 359 -11.43 -24.91 15.30
CA SER A 359 -11.77 -25.07 16.73
C SER A 359 -12.09 -23.75 17.43
N GLY A 360 -13.25 -23.72 18.08
CA GLY A 360 -13.74 -22.56 18.82
C GLY A 360 -14.59 -21.59 17.99
N GLU A 361 -15.20 -22.03 16.88
CA GLU A 361 -16.05 -21.19 16.01
C GLU A 361 -15.30 -19.97 15.46
N ARG A 362 -14.04 -20.18 15.06
CA ARG A 362 -13.17 -19.14 14.52
C ARG A 362 -12.93 -19.34 13.03
N ILE A 363 -12.87 -18.24 12.30
CA ILE A 363 -12.58 -18.19 10.87
C ILE A 363 -11.28 -17.42 10.68
N HIS A 364 -10.45 -17.86 9.73
CA HIS A 364 -9.18 -17.23 9.46
C HIS A 364 -9.30 -16.03 8.51
N CYS A 365 -8.43 -15.04 8.71
CA CYS A 365 -8.36 -13.80 7.94
C CYS A 365 -8.28 -14.05 6.43
N LEU A 366 -7.40 -14.97 6.00
CA LEU A 366 -7.18 -15.26 4.59
C LEU A 366 -8.43 -15.82 3.92
N ASP A 367 -9.21 -16.67 4.61
CA ASP A 367 -10.42 -17.27 4.03
C ASP A 367 -11.49 -16.21 3.79
N ILE A 368 -11.66 -15.29 4.74
CA ILE A 368 -12.63 -14.18 4.64
C ILE A 368 -12.22 -13.26 3.51
N LEU A 369 -10.95 -12.86 3.49
CA LEU A 369 -10.39 -11.97 2.48
C LEU A 369 -10.50 -12.59 1.08
N PHE A 370 -10.18 -13.87 0.95
CA PHE A 370 -10.33 -14.61 -0.32
C PHE A 370 -11.79 -14.70 -0.76
N ALA A 371 -12.71 -15.04 0.15
CA ALA A 371 -14.13 -15.13 -0.17
C ALA A 371 -14.72 -13.78 -0.60
N PHE A 372 -14.35 -12.69 0.06
CA PHE A 372 -14.84 -11.35 -0.27
C PHE A 372 -14.24 -10.87 -1.61
N THR A 373 -12.96 -11.16 -1.84
CA THR A 373 -12.29 -10.91 -3.12
C THR A 373 -12.95 -11.69 -4.25
N LYS A 374 -13.23 -12.99 -4.04
CA LYS A 374 -13.92 -13.86 -5.00
C LYS A 374 -15.33 -13.33 -5.32
N ARG A 375 -16.05 -12.81 -4.33
CA ARG A 375 -17.37 -12.20 -4.53
C ARG A 375 -17.30 -10.98 -5.46
N VAL A 376 -16.33 -10.10 -5.26
CA VAL A 376 -16.21 -8.86 -6.05
C VAL A 376 -15.75 -9.16 -7.48
N LEU A 377 -14.79 -10.08 -7.64
CA LEU A 377 -14.23 -10.38 -8.95
C LEU A 377 -15.12 -11.33 -9.79
N GLY A 378 -15.81 -12.28 -9.15
CA GLY A 378 -16.67 -13.28 -9.80
C GLY A 378 -16.14 -14.71 -9.71
N GLU A 379 -16.99 -15.70 -10.03
CA GLU A 379 -16.64 -17.13 -10.01
C GLU A 379 -16.00 -17.59 -11.33
N GLY A 380 -14.67 -17.54 -11.42
CA GLY A 380 -13.91 -18.24 -12.46
C GLY A 380 -13.46 -19.63 -11.99
N GLY A 381 -13.60 -20.67 -12.82
CA GLY A 381 -13.17 -22.05 -12.49
C GLY A 381 -11.66 -22.21 -12.22
N GLU A 382 -10.85 -21.21 -12.53
CA GLU A 382 -9.39 -21.19 -12.30
C GLU A 382 -9.01 -20.60 -10.92
N MET A 383 -9.98 -20.14 -10.13
CA MET A 383 -9.77 -19.52 -8.81
C MET A 383 -9.22 -20.51 -7.77
N ASP A 384 -9.58 -21.79 -7.86
CA ASP A 384 -9.14 -22.82 -6.91
C ASP A 384 -7.67 -23.22 -7.13
N MET A 385 -7.16 -23.12 -8.35
CA MET A 385 -5.73 -23.32 -8.65
C MET A 385 -4.88 -22.16 -8.08
N LEU A 386 -5.39 -20.94 -8.18
CA LEU A 386 -4.73 -19.75 -7.62
C LEU A 386 -4.78 -19.74 -6.10
N ARG A 387 -5.85 -20.27 -5.49
CA ARG A 387 -5.95 -20.47 -4.05
C ARG A 387 -4.79 -21.31 -3.51
N GLY A 388 -4.43 -22.41 -4.17
CA GLY A 388 -3.29 -23.25 -3.77
C GLY A 388 -1.96 -22.50 -3.78
N GLN A 389 -1.69 -21.69 -4.82
CA GLN A 389 -0.48 -20.86 -4.88
C GLN A 389 -0.47 -19.75 -3.82
N MET A 390 -1.65 -19.20 -3.50
CA MET A 390 -1.80 -18.20 -2.44
C MET A 390 -1.58 -18.79 -1.06
N GLU A 391 -2.21 -19.93 -0.75
CA GLU A 391 -2.00 -20.65 0.50
C GLU A 391 -0.53 -20.99 0.66
N GLU A 392 0.14 -21.48 -0.39
CA GLU A 392 1.58 -21.77 -0.35
C GLU A 392 2.44 -20.52 -0.11
N ARG A 393 2.18 -19.40 -0.80
CA ARG A 393 2.91 -18.13 -0.59
C ARG A 393 2.62 -17.50 0.77
N PHE A 394 1.38 -17.56 1.22
CA PHE A 394 0.97 -17.06 2.52
C PHE A 394 1.60 -17.91 3.64
N MET A 395 1.58 -19.23 3.52
CA MET A 395 2.22 -20.15 4.48
C MET A 395 3.76 -20.02 4.46
N ALA A 396 4.37 -19.83 3.28
CA ALA A 396 5.81 -19.57 3.17
C ALA A 396 6.20 -18.24 3.82
N SER A 397 5.33 -17.24 3.77
CA SER A 397 5.55 -15.94 4.39
C SER A 397 5.11 -15.90 5.86
N ASN A 398 4.31 -16.86 6.34
CA ASN A 398 3.74 -16.90 7.68
C ASN A 398 3.78 -18.31 8.32
N PRO A 399 4.91 -18.70 8.96
CA PRO A 399 5.13 -20.05 9.49
C PRO A 399 4.40 -20.39 10.81
N SER A 400 3.26 -19.77 11.13
CA SER A 400 2.59 -20.01 12.42
C SER A 400 2.09 -21.45 12.53
N LYS A 401 2.62 -22.17 13.53
CA LYS A 401 2.48 -23.62 13.80
C LYS A 401 1.11 -24.10 14.34
N VAL A 402 0.04 -23.31 14.24
CA VAL A 402 -1.28 -23.76 14.71
C VAL A 402 -1.95 -24.52 13.58
N SER A 403 -2.25 -25.80 13.80
CA SER A 403 -2.88 -26.68 12.81
C SER A 403 -4.15 -26.03 12.24
N TYR A 404 -4.11 -25.70 10.95
CA TYR A 404 -5.19 -25.08 10.19
C TYR A 404 -6.23 -26.09 9.69
N GLU A 405 -6.37 -27.26 10.32
CA GLU A 405 -7.30 -28.24 9.77
C GLU A 405 -8.75 -27.77 10.02
N PRO A 406 -9.52 -27.46 8.96
CA PRO A 406 -10.89 -27.01 9.12
C PRO A 406 -11.72 -28.15 9.70
N ILE A 407 -12.48 -27.86 10.76
CA ILE A 407 -13.31 -28.87 11.42
C ILE A 407 -14.73 -28.88 10.81
N THR A 408 -15.22 -27.71 10.40
CA THR A 408 -16.56 -27.54 9.84
C THR A 408 -16.60 -26.28 8.94
N THR A 409 -17.74 -26.00 8.29
CA THR A 409 -17.94 -24.81 7.45
C THR A 409 -19.18 -24.04 7.87
N THR A 410 -19.31 -22.76 7.50
CA THR A 410 -20.48 -21.94 7.84
C THR A 410 -21.80 -22.55 7.36
N LEU A 411 -21.80 -23.16 6.16
CA LEU A 411 -22.97 -23.87 5.63
C LEU A 411 -23.30 -25.11 6.46
N ARG A 412 -22.29 -25.93 6.76
CA ARG A 412 -22.48 -27.16 7.56
C ARG A 412 -22.97 -26.84 8.97
N ARG A 413 -22.46 -25.78 9.59
CA ARG A 413 -22.94 -25.30 10.90
C ARG A 413 -24.41 -24.91 10.85
N LYS A 414 -24.84 -24.23 9.77
CA LYS A 414 -26.24 -23.89 9.59
C LYS A 414 -27.13 -25.13 9.45
N GLN A 415 -26.66 -26.13 8.71
CA GLN A 415 -27.35 -27.41 8.59
C GLN A 415 -27.46 -28.12 9.96
N GLU A 416 -26.40 -28.13 10.76
CA GLU A 416 -26.41 -28.67 12.12
C GLU A 416 -27.44 -27.96 13.01
N GLU A 417 -27.48 -26.62 13.02
CA GLU A 417 -28.50 -25.86 13.76
C GLU A 417 -29.92 -26.24 13.34
N THR A 418 -30.19 -26.30 12.03
CA THR A 418 -31.52 -26.67 11.53
C THR A 418 -31.88 -28.10 11.90
N SER A 419 -30.93 -29.04 11.82
CA SER A 419 -31.13 -30.43 12.25
C SER A 419 -31.43 -30.52 13.74
N VAL A 420 -30.72 -29.76 14.57
CA VAL A 420 -30.97 -29.69 16.02
C VAL A 420 -32.39 -29.19 16.30
N ILE A 421 -32.84 -28.11 15.63
CA ILE A 421 -34.19 -27.58 15.80
C ILE A 421 -35.25 -28.61 15.40
N VAL A 422 -35.04 -29.32 14.29
CA VAL A 422 -35.95 -30.37 13.82
C VAL A 422 -36.02 -31.53 14.81
N ILE A 423 -34.86 -32.00 15.31
CA ILE A 423 -34.79 -33.08 16.31
C ILE A 423 -35.46 -32.64 17.61
N GLN A 424 -35.17 -31.44 18.12
CA GLN A 424 -35.79 -30.90 19.33
C GLN A 424 -37.31 -30.78 19.18
N ARG A 425 -37.79 -30.31 18.02
CA ARG A 425 -39.22 -30.20 17.73
C ARG A 425 -39.87 -31.58 17.66
N ALA A 426 -39.22 -32.56 17.04
CA ALA A 426 -39.68 -33.94 16.99
C ALA A 426 -39.71 -34.59 18.38
N PHE A 427 -38.66 -34.38 19.19
CA PHE A 427 -38.57 -34.89 20.55
C PHE A 427 -39.62 -34.27 21.48
N ARG A 428 -39.83 -32.96 21.42
CA ARG A 428 -40.91 -32.28 22.16
C ARG A 428 -42.28 -32.83 21.77
N ARG A 429 -42.55 -33.01 20.47
CA ARG A 429 -43.81 -33.65 20.00
C ARG A 429 -43.95 -35.09 20.48
N HIS A 430 -42.86 -35.86 20.50
CA HIS A 430 -42.85 -37.23 21.01
C HIS A 430 -43.17 -37.26 22.51
N MET A 431 -42.53 -36.40 23.31
CA MET A 431 -42.80 -36.27 24.74
C MET A 431 -44.25 -35.88 25.03
N ILE A 432 -44.83 -34.94 24.27
CA ILE A 432 -46.26 -34.57 24.38
C ILE A 432 -47.16 -35.76 24.07
N ARG A 433 -46.90 -36.51 22.99
CA ARG A 433 -47.67 -37.71 22.65
C ARG A 433 -47.55 -38.79 23.73
N GLN A 434 -46.38 -38.97 24.33
CA GLN A 434 -46.17 -39.94 25.40
C GLN A 434 -46.89 -39.52 26.69
N ALA A 435 -46.87 -38.23 27.03
CA ALA A 435 -47.65 -37.67 28.13
C ALA A 435 -49.15 -37.84 27.93
N MET A 436 -49.67 -37.53 26.73
CA MET A 436 -51.08 -37.77 26.37
C MET A 436 -51.46 -39.25 26.44
N LYS A 437 -50.60 -40.16 25.96
CA LYS A 437 -50.85 -41.61 26.08
C LYS A 437 -50.91 -42.06 27.54
N LYS A 438 -49.98 -41.61 28.39
CA LYS A 438 -49.99 -41.92 29.82
C LYS A 438 -51.23 -41.35 30.52
N ALA A 439 -51.61 -40.10 30.24
CA ALA A 439 -52.83 -39.49 30.75
C ALA A 439 -54.09 -40.25 30.29
N SER A 440 -54.15 -40.68 29.03
CA SER A 440 -55.27 -41.47 28.50
C SER A 440 -55.34 -42.88 29.07
N ALA A 441 -54.20 -43.48 29.43
CA ALA A 441 -54.13 -44.79 30.06
C ALA A 441 -54.58 -44.71 31.53
N LEU A 442 -54.11 -43.70 32.27
CA LEU A 442 -54.58 -43.40 33.63
C LEU A 442 -56.09 -43.12 33.65
N TYR A 443 -56.59 -42.35 32.69
CA TYR A 443 -58.04 -42.11 32.54
C TYR A 443 -58.81 -43.40 32.22
N LYS A 444 -58.25 -44.32 31.41
CA LYS A 444 -58.86 -45.64 31.13
C LYS A 444 -58.79 -46.60 32.31
N GLU A 445 -57.76 -46.52 33.16
CA GLU A 445 -57.67 -47.30 34.40
C GLU A 445 -58.66 -46.77 35.45
N GLN A 446 -58.80 -45.45 35.60
CA GLN A 446 -59.84 -44.84 36.43
C GLN A 446 -61.26 -45.21 35.97
N LEU A 447 -61.48 -45.38 34.67
CA LEU A 447 -62.75 -45.88 34.12
C LEU A 447 -63.01 -47.37 34.42
N LYS A 448 -61.97 -48.18 34.66
CA LYS A 448 -62.07 -49.62 34.94
C LYS A 448 -62.24 -49.94 36.44
N GLU A 449 -61.77 -49.07 37.33
CA GLU A 449 -61.92 -49.23 38.79
C GLU A 449 -63.29 -48.80 39.34
N GLY A 450 -64.24 -48.39 38.49
CA GLY A 450 -65.62 -48.22 38.91
C GLY A 450 -65.84 -47.11 39.95
N VAL A 451 -65.10 -46.01 39.87
CA VAL A 451 -65.41 -44.78 40.61
C VAL A 451 -66.18 -43.84 39.70
N ARG A 452 -67.42 -43.52 40.09
CA ARG A 452 -68.23 -42.45 39.51
C ARG A 452 -67.64 -41.10 39.93
N ASP A 453 -67.36 -40.27 38.93
CA ASP A 453 -67.01 -38.84 38.93
C ASP A 453 -65.88 -38.37 39.86
N PRO A 454 -64.87 -37.68 39.31
CA PRO A 454 -64.28 -36.54 39.98
C PRO A 454 -64.86 -35.25 39.39
N ASP A 455 -65.41 -34.45 40.30
CA ASP A 455 -65.67 -33.04 40.11
C ASP A 455 -64.58 -32.32 39.32
N LYS A 456 -65.02 -31.28 38.60
CA LYS A 456 -64.21 -30.24 37.98
C LYS A 456 -63.12 -29.76 38.95
N ASP A 457 -61.89 -30.28 38.85
CA ASP A 457 -60.66 -29.60 39.28
C ASP A 457 -59.37 -30.41 39.01
N VAL A 458 -59.14 -30.92 37.80
CA VAL A 458 -57.76 -31.23 37.34
C VAL A 458 -57.61 -30.96 35.84
N MET A 459 -57.64 -29.69 35.45
CA MET A 459 -57.22 -29.25 34.12
C MET A 459 -56.17 -28.16 34.24
N VAL A 460 -55.10 -28.41 35.00
CA VAL A 460 -53.97 -27.48 35.13
C VAL A 460 -52.65 -28.24 35.10
N ILE A 461 -52.27 -28.78 33.93
CA ILE A 461 -50.89 -28.83 33.39
C ILE A 461 -51.10 -29.01 31.88
N SER A 462 -51.04 -28.00 31.01
CA SER A 462 -49.95 -27.07 30.79
C SER A 462 -50.43 -25.90 29.93
N LYS A 463 -50.45 -24.69 30.47
CA LYS A 463 -50.30 -23.47 29.66
C LYS A 463 -48.86 -23.46 29.15
N PHE A 464 -48.63 -24.02 27.95
CA PHE A 464 -47.52 -23.57 27.12
C PHE A 464 -48.12 -22.83 25.93
N ASN A 465 -47.74 -21.56 25.85
CA ASN A 465 -48.18 -20.57 24.89
C ASN A 465 -47.74 -21.00 23.48
N GLU A 466 -48.63 -21.63 22.71
CA GLU A 466 -48.44 -21.85 21.28
C GLU A 466 -48.73 -20.54 20.53
N ASN A 467 -47.74 -19.64 20.49
CA ASN A 467 -47.60 -18.75 19.35
C ASN A 467 -46.72 -19.46 18.32
N SER A 468 -47.34 -20.27 17.45
CA SER A 468 -46.72 -20.67 16.19
C SER A 468 -47.65 -20.35 15.04
N THR A 469 -47.30 -19.28 14.32
CA THR A 469 -47.83 -18.94 13.01
C THR A 469 -47.68 -20.13 12.07
N SER A 470 -48.77 -20.44 11.37
CA SER A 470 -48.82 -21.49 10.36
C SER A 470 -48.26 -20.95 9.04
N ASP A 471 -46.99 -21.22 8.75
CA ASP A 471 -46.51 -21.18 7.36
C ASP A 471 -46.58 -22.58 6.77
N LYS A 472 -47.44 -22.70 5.76
CA LYS A 472 -47.55 -23.86 4.88
C LYS A 472 -46.30 -23.92 4.01
N THR A 473 -45.67 -25.08 3.93
CA THR A 473 -44.83 -25.45 2.79
C THR A 473 -45.16 -26.87 2.38
N ASP A 474 -45.69 -26.98 1.16
CA ASP A 474 -45.87 -28.22 0.42
C ASP A 474 -44.52 -28.94 0.27
N MET A 475 -44.53 -30.26 0.49
CA MET A 475 -43.34 -31.10 0.37
C MET A 475 -43.65 -32.26 -0.58
N THR A 476 -43.12 -32.17 -1.80
CA THR A 476 -42.97 -33.30 -2.73
C THR A 476 -41.77 -34.16 -2.30
N PRO A 477 -41.82 -35.50 -2.39
CA PRO A 477 -40.69 -36.35 -2.00
C PRO A 477 -39.75 -36.53 -3.19
N SER A 478 -38.55 -35.95 -3.12
CA SER A 478 -37.44 -36.32 -4.01
C SER A 478 -36.50 -37.28 -3.30
N THR A 479 -36.58 -38.55 -3.68
CA THR A 479 -35.57 -39.57 -3.47
C THR A 479 -34.31 -39.21 -4.27
N ALA A 480 -33.26 -38.75 -3.60
CA ALA A 480 -31.90 -38.78 -4.10
C ALA A 480 -30.92 -38.80 -2.92
N SER A 481 -30.31 -39.95 -2.67
CA SER A 481 -29.17 -40.08 -1.76
C SER A 481 -27.95 -39.37 -2.37
N PRO A 482 -27.22 -38.49 -1.65
CA PRO A 482 -25.95 -37.96 -2.15
C PRO A 482 -24.82 -39.00 -2.00
N PRO A 483 -23.80 -38.98 -2.88
CA PRO A 483 -22.67 -39.91 -2.82
C PRO A 483 -21.82 -39.66 -1.57
N SER A 484 -21.40 -40.74 -0.90
CA SER A 484 -20.54 -40.66 0.29
C SER A 484 -19.16 -40.12 -0.07
N TYR A 485 -18.75 -39.05 0.61
CA TYR A 485 -17.44 -38.39 0.47
C TYR A 485 -16.25 -39.18 1.07
N ASN A 486 -16.39 -40.50 1.23
CA ASN A 486 -15.39 -41.38 1.87
C ASN A 486 -14.46 -42.10 0.87
N SER A 487 -14.57 -41.85 -0.43
CA SER A 487 -13.79 -42.57 -1.45
C SER A 487 -12.58 -41.81 -2.01
N VAL A 488 -12.50 -40.48 -1.85
CA VAL A 488 -11.41 -39.68 -2.45
C VAL A 488 -10.27 -39.40 -1.46
N THR A 489 -10.57 -39.25 -0.17
CA THR A 489 -9.54 -39.00 0.86
C THR A 489 -8.83 -40.27 1.34
N LYS A 490 -9.44 -41.45 1.18
CA LYS A 490 -8.78 -42.73 1.49
C LYS A 490 -7.78 -43.14 0.41
N SER A 491 -8.09 -42.93 -0.87
CA SER A 491 -7.19 -43.34 -1.96
C SER A 491 -5.85 -42.63 -1.92
N ASP A 492 -5.82 -41.35 -1.58
CA ASP A 492 -4.56 -40.58 -1.53
C ASP A 492 -3.79 -40.82 -0.23
N LYS A 493 -4.47 -41.01 0.89
CA LYS A 493 -3.83 -41.38 2.17
C LYS A 493 -3.21 -42.78 2.11
N ASP A 494 -3.90 -43.74 1.49
CA ASP A 494 -3.38 -45.09 1.27
C ASP A 494 -2.22 -45.10 0.25
N LYS A 495 -2.24 -44.23 -0.76
CA LYS A 495 -1.15 -44.11 -1.74
C LYS A 495 0.10 -43.47 -1.14
N TYR A 496 -0.07 -42.46 -0.27
CA TYR A 496 1.03 -41.81 0.45
C TYR A 496 1.63 -42.71 1.54
N GLU A 497 0.81 -43.48 2.27
CA GLU A 497 1.30 -44.46 3.24
C GLU A 497 2.01 -45.65 2.56
N LYS A 498 1.55 -46.06 1.37
CA LYS A 498 2.19 -47.13 0.59
C LYS A 498 3.54 -46.68 0.00
N GLU A 499 3.65 -45.45 -0.50
CA GLU A 499 4.94 -44.88 -0.95
C GLU A 499 5.93 -44.69 0.21
N ASN A 500 5.48 -44.28 1.40
CA ASN A 500 6.36 -44.17 2.57
C ASN A 500 6.84 -45.53 3.08
N ARG A 501 5.97 -46.57 3.08
CA ARG A 501 6.37 -47.94 3.43
C ARG A 501 7.33 -48.55 2.41
N GLU A 502 7.18 -48.27 1.12
CA GLU A 502 8.13 -48.71 0.09
C GLU A 502 9.49 -47.99 0.18
N LYS A 503 9.51 -46.71 0.57
CA LYS A 503 10.76 -45.96 0.84
C LYS A 503 11.48 -46.44 2.10
N GLU A 504 10.75 -46.77 3.16
CA GLU A 504 11.34 -47.35 4.39
C GLU A 504 11.88 -48.77 4.16
N ASN A 505 11.18 -49.61 3.40
CA ASN A 505 11.67 -50.96 3.09
C ASN A 505 12.92 -50.93 2.17
N LYS A 506 12.95 -50.06 1.14
CA LYS A 506 14.16 -49.86 0.33
C LYS A 506 15.33 -49.32 1.17
N GLY A 507 15.06 -48.46 2.14
CA GLY A 507 16.06 -47.94 3.07
C GLY A 507 16.62 -49.00 4.04
N LYS A 508 15.82 -50.00 4.43
CA LYS A 508 16.25 -51.13 5.27
C LYS A 508 17.05 -52.16 4.46
N ASP A 509 16.61 -52.51 3.25
CA ASP A 509 17.34 -53.44 2.37
C ASP A 509 18.73 -52.92 1.95
N LEU A 510 18.88 -51.59 1.81
CA LEU A 510 20.17 -50.94 1.56
C LEU A 510 21.09 -50.90 2.79
N LYS A 511 20.51 -50.98 4.01
CA LYS A 511 21.26 -51.00 5.28
C LYS A 511 21.73 -52.41 5.63
N ASP A 512 20.95 -53.44 5.30
CA ASP A 512 21.32 -54.84 5.51
C ASP A 512 22.27 -55.40 4.44
N ARG A 513 22.44 -54.71 3.31
CA ARG A 513 23.52 -55.00 2.34
C ARG A 513 24.86 -54.30 2.64
N LYS A 514 24.91 -53.45 3.68
CA LYS A 514 26.11 -52.70 4.10
C LYS A 514 26.59 -53.05 5.52
N LYS A 515 26.09 -54.15 6.07
CA LYS A 515 26.71 -54.93 7.14
C LYS A 515 27.03 -56.32 6.58
#